data_AF-B4K2S9-F1
#
_entry.id   AF-B4K2S9-F1
#
_cell.length_a   1.000
_cell.length_b   1.000
_cell.length_c   1.000
_cell.angle_alpha   90.00
_cell.angle_beta   90.00
_cell.angle_gamma   90.00
#
_symmetry.space_group_name_H-M   'P 1'
#
loop_
_entity.id
_entity.type
_entity.pdbx_description
1 polymer ?
#
loop_
_entity_poly.entity_id
_entity_poly.type
_entity_poly.pdbx_seq_one_letter_code
_entity_poly.pdbx_strand_id
1 'polypeptide(L)'
;VTGTRCATDFAEVPSVLMEYFASDPRVLRTFARHFQTHKPISEDMLQRLCASKHLFAASETQLQVFYSALDQVYHSDAAQQGASTTETLRDVQNRYYGLPYVENTAWQLRFSHLVGYGAKYYAYLVSKTIASWIWQTYFEANPFNRQAGEKYRAEILAHGGAVPSRKLVANFLQRELTPRILADSLIHEIDMDESKIKELIISRN
;
A
#
# COMPACT_ATOMS: atom_id res chain seq x y z
N VAL A 1 25.01 3.98 3.86
CA VAL A 1 24.23 3.88 2.60
C VAL A 1 23.21 5.02 2.57
N THR A 2 23.19 5.85 1.53
CA THR A 2 22.43 7.12 1.50
C THR A 2 21.09 7.02 0.76
N GLY A 3 20.12 7.86 1.14
CA GLY A 3 18.82 7.98 0.48
C GLY A 3 17.98 6.70 0.57
N THR A 4 17.26 6.39 -0.51
CA THR A 4 16.32 5.25 -0.62
C THR A 4 17.00 3.89 -0.83
N ARG A 5 18.34 3.83 -0.72
CA ARG A 5 19.10 2.58 -0.86
C ARG A 5 19.00 1.74 0.42
N CYS A 6 17.81 1.24 0.75
CA CYS A 6 17.53 0.38 1.89
C CYS A 6 16.96 -0.97 1.42
N ALA A 7 16.50 -1.80 2.37
CA ALA A 7 15.78 -3.02 2.02
C ALA A 7 14.53 -2.68 1.18
N THR A 8 14.29 -3.46 0.13
CA THR A 8 13.22 -3.18 -0.84
C THR A 8 11.83 -3.26 -0.21
N ASP A 9 11.63 -4.17 0.75
CA ASP A 9 10.42 -4.32 1.55
C ASP A 9 10.18 -3.19 2.57
N PHE A 10 11.06 -2.18 2.60
CA PHE A 10 10.90 -0.95 3.38
C PHE A 10 10.94 0.31 2.53
N ALA A 11 11.54 0.27 1.33
CA ALA A 11 11.76 1.44 0.49
C ALA A 11 10.47 2.15 0.09
N GLU A 12 9.35 1.42 0.01
CA GLU A 12 8.03 1.95 -0.33
C GLU A 12 7.26 2.51 0.88
N VAL A 13 7.69 2.25 2.12
CA VAL A 13 6.97 2.74 3.33
C VAL A 13 6.81 4.26 3.32
N PRO A 14 7.83 5.08 3.02
CA PRO A 14 7.67 6.53 3.01
C PRO A 14 6.69 7.04 1.96
N SER A 15 6.73 6.50 0.73
CA SER A 15 5.81 6.90 -0.34
C SER A 15 4.37 6.53 0.00
N VAL A 16 4.14 5.29 0.45
CA VAL A 16 2.80 4.81 0.83
C VAL A 16 2.26 5.60 2.03
N LEU A 17 3.10 5.98 3.00
CA LEU A 17 2.67 6.87 4.08
C LEU A 17 2.20 8.23 3.55
N MET A 18 2.88 8.80 2.55
CA MET A 18 2.46 10.08 1.96
C MET A 18 1.12 9.98 1.22
N GLU A 19 0.70 8.79 0.77
CA GLU A 19 -0.64 8.59 0.18
C GLU A 19 -1.76 8.80 1.21
N TYR A 20 -1.53 8.46 2.48
CA TYR A 20 -2.46 8.77 3.57
C TYR A 20 -2.60 10.28 3.76
N PHE A 21 -1.49 11.02 3.76
CA PHE A 21 -1.52 12.48 3.80
C PHE A 21 -2.25 13.07 2.60
N ALA A 22 -1.98 12.57 1.39
CA ALA A 22 -2.63 13.04 0.17
C ALA A 22 -4.14 12.72 0.13
N SER A 23 -4.61 11.79 0.96
CA SER A 23 -6.01 11.37 1.05
C SER A 23 -6.75 11.96 2.26
N ASP A 24 -6.04 12.62 3.18
CA ASP A 24 -6.65 13.21 4.38
C ASP A 24 -7.40 14.53 4.06
N PRO A 25 -8.67 14.67 4.44
CA PRO A 25 -9.46 15.87 4.19
C PRO A 25 -8.83 17.16 4.73
N ARG A 26 -8.15 17.11 5.87
CA ARG A 26 -7.50 18.28 6.50
C ARG A 26 -6.30 18.72 5.69
N VAL A 27 -5.56 17.78 5.10
CA VAL A 27 -4.42 18.06 4.22
C VAL A 27 -4.89 18.55 2.85
N LEU A 28 -5.85 17.88 2.22
CA LEU A 28 -6.41 18.27 0.92
C LEU A 28 -6.93 19.72 0.93
N ARG A 29 -7.60 20.15 2.00
CA ARG A 29 -8.09 21.53 2.16
C ARG A 29 -6.99 22.60 2.06
N THR A 30 -5.73 22.25 2.35
CA THR A 30 -4.64 23.24 2.35
C THR A 30 -4.24 23.67 0.94
N PHE A 31 -4.38 22.77 -0.06
CA PHE A 31 -3.88 23.01 -1.41
C PHE A 31 -4.95 22.84 -2.52
N ALA A 32 -6.03 22.10 -2.29
CA ALA A 32 -7.05 21.83 -3.31
C ALA A 32 -7.90 23.08 -3.60
N ARG A 33 -7.61 23.74 -4.74
CA ARG A 33 -8.31 24.94 -5.21
C ARG A 33 -8.61 24.86 -6.70
N HIS A 34 -9.71 25.45 -7.12
CA HIS A 34 -10.05 25.57 -8.54
C HIS A 34 -9.03 26.46 -9.26
N PHE A 35 -8.51 26.04 -10.42
CA PHE A 35 -7.40 26.72 -11.09
C PHE A 35 -7.71 28.18 -11.53
N GLN A 36 -8.94 28.46 -11.96
CA GLN A 36 -9.37 29.84 -12.34
C GLN A 36 -9.90 30.66 -11.17
N THR A 37 -10.86 30.11 -10.42
CA THR A 37 -11.59 30.88 -9.38
C THR A 37 -10.86 30.90 -8.04
N HIS A 38 -9.83 30.07 -7.85
CA HIS A 38 -9.07 29.89 -6.60
C HIS A 38 -9.91 29.49 -5.37
N LYS A 39 -11.20 29.19 -5.58
CA LYS A 39 -12.09 28.69 -4.53
C LYS A 39 -11.60 27.35 -4.01
N PRO A 40 -11.65 27.10 -2.69
CA PRO A 40 -11.30 25.81 -2.12
C PRO A 40 -12.25 24.71 -2.64
N ILE A 41 -11.79 23.46 -2.60
CA ILE A 41 -12.65 22.30 -2.83
C ILE A 41 -13.90 22.36 -1.93
N SER A 42 -15.07 22.12 -2.50
CA SER A 42 -16.32 22.08 -1.74
C SER A 42 -16.32 20.88 -0.79
N GLU A 43 -16.98 21.01 0.36
CA GLU A 43 -17.07 19.92 1.35
C GLU A 43 -17.70 18.65 0.77
N ASP A 44 -18.75 18.75 -0.07
CA ASP A 44 -19.33 17.57 -0.73
C ASP A 44 -18.32 16.82 -1.61
N MET A 45 -17.61 17.53 -2.50
CA MET A 45 -16.58 16.91 -3.34
C MET A 45 -15.46 16.29 -2.50
N LEU A 46 -15.04 16.93 -1.41
CA LEU A 46 -13.99 16.43 -0.54
C LEU A 46 -14.41 15.12 0.13
N GLN A 47 -15.61 15.09 0.73
CA GLN A 47 -16.15 13.89 1.37
C GLN A 47 -16.30 12.75 0.36
N ARG A 48 -16.79 13.03 -0.86
CA ARG A 48 -16.91 12.04 -1.93
C ARG A 48 -15.56 11.51 -2.40
N LEU A 49 -14.56 12.38 -2.52
CA LEU A 49 -13.20 11.99 -2.90
C LEU A 49 -12.61 11.05 -1.85
N CYS A 50 -12.66 11.43 -0.57
CA CYS A 50 -12.12 10.60 0.51
C CYS A 50 -12.88 9.27 0.63
N ALA A 51 -14.21 9.28 0.52
CA ALA A 51 -15.02 8.07 0.48
C ALA A 51 -14.62 7.12 -0.65
N SER A 52 -14.34 7.66 -1.85
CA SER A 52 -13.99 6.86 -3.03
C SER A 52 -12.71 6.05 -2.87
N LYS A 53 -11.81 6.49 -1.98
CA LYS A 53 -10.53 5.80 -1.70
C LYS A 53 -10.71 4.46 -1.00
N HIS A 54 -11.84 4.25 -0.34
CA HIS A 54 -12.09 3.04 0.43
C HIS A 54 -12.87 1.98 -0.36
N LEU A 55 -13.58 2.37 -1.44
CA LEU A 55 -14.61 1.56 -2.10
C LEU A 55 -14.16 0.17 -2.58
N PHE A 56 -12.90 0.03 -2.97
CA PHE A 56 -12.37 -1.20 -3.57
C PHE A 56 -11.18 -1.76 -2.80
N ALA A 57 -11.01 -1.39 -1.53
CA ALA A 57 -9.84 -1.77 -0.72
C ALA A 57 -9.58 -3.29 -0.72
N ALA A 58 -10.65 -4.10 -0.64
CA ALA A 58 -10.55 -5.56 -0.70
C ALA A 58 -10.05 -6.06 -2.07
N SER A 59 -10.66 -5.60 -3.17
CA SER A 59 -10.29 -6.01 -4.53
C SER A 59 -8.89 -5.54 -4.93
N GLU A 60 -8.51 -4.33 -4.55
CA GLU A 60 -7.16 -3.80 -4.77
C GLU A 60 -6.12 -4.59 -3.98
N THR A 61 -6.40 -4.92 -2.72
CA THR A 61 -5.50 -5.74 -1.91
C THR A 61 -5.38 -7.17 -2.45
N GLN A 62 -6.48 -7.77 -2.92
CA GLN A 62 -6.44 -9.08 -3.59
C GLN A 62 -5.58 -9.03 -4.87
N LEU A 63 -5.66 -7.97 -5.66
CA LEU A 63 -4.83 -7.79 -6.85
C LEU A 63 -3.33 -7.75 -6.48
N GLN A 64 -2.97 -7.05 -5.41
CA GLN A 64 -1.60 -7.00 -4.89
C GLN A 64 -1.12 -8.37 -4.38
N VAL A 65 -2.00 -9.16 -3.73
CA VAL A 65 -1.71 -10.55 -3.33
C VAL A 65 -1.46 -11.43 -4.55
N PHE A 66 -2.30 -11.32 -5.57
CA PHE A 66 -2.11 -12.05 -6.83
C PHE A 66 -0.77 -11.72 -7.48
N TYR A 67 -0.44 -10.43 -7.65
CA TYR A 67 0.84 -10.02 -8.24
C TYR A 67 2.04 -10.48 -7.40
N SER A 68 1.93 -10.44 -6.08
CA SER A 68 2.97 -10.94 -5.17
C SER A 68 3.16 -12.44 -5.32
N ALA A 69 2.08 -13.22 -5.36
CA ALA A 69 2.13 -14.66 -5.54
C ALA A 69 2.73 -15.03 -6.91
N LEU A 70 2.30 -14.34 -7.97
CA LEU A 70 2.81 -14.55 -9.32
C LEU A 70 4.32 -14.29 -9.41
N ASP A 71 4.77 -13.16 -8.84
CA ASP A 71 6.19 -12.81 -8.78
C ASP A 71 7.00 -13.86 -8.01
N GLN A 72 6.50 -14.35 -6.87
CA GLN A 72 7.17 -15.43 -6.13
C GLN A 72 7.26 -16.73 -6.94
N VAL A 73 6.20 -17.12 -7.63
CA VAL A 73 6.19 -18.36 -8.43
C VAL A 73 7.20 -18.25 -9.59
N TYR A 74 7.22 -17.14 -10.32
CA TYR A 74 8.15 -16.92 -11.42
C TYR A 74 9.63 -16.88 -11.00
N HIS A 75 9.91 -16.54 -9.75
CA HIS A 75 11.27 -16.48 -9.21
C HIS A 75 11.59 -17.63 -8.24
N SER A 76 10.80 -18.70 -8.28
CA SER A 76 11.03 -19.93 -7.52
C SER A 76 11.45 -21.08 -8.43
N ASP A 77 11.79 -22.22 -7.83
CA ASP A 77 12.09 -23.46 -8.57
C ASP A 77 10.91 -23.93 -9.44
N ALA A 78 9.68 -23.49 -9.18
CA ALA A 78 8.52 -23.78 -10.01
C ALA A 78 8.69 -23.29 -11.45
N ALA A 79 9.42 -22.19 -11.67
CA ALA A 79 9.70 -21.65 -13.00
C ALA A 79 10.56 -22.59 -13.87
N GLN A 80 11.24 -23.55 -13.25
CA GLN A 80 12.09 -24.52 -13.96
C GLN A 80 11.33 -25.77 -14.41
N GLN A 81 10.06 -25.91 -14.04
CA GLN A 81 9.25 -27.12 -14.31
C GLN A 81 8.70 -27.20 -15.75
N GLY A 82 9.09 -26.29 -16.64
CA GLY A 82 8.78 -26.36 -18.08
C GLY A 82 7.41 -25.81 -18.49
N ALA A 83 6.59 -25.33 -17.54
CA ALA A 83 5.37 -24.58 -17.85
C ALA A 83 5.72 -23.24 -18.51
N SER A 84 4.90 -22.80 -19.47
CA SER A 84 5.03 -21.46 -20.04
C SER A 84 4.63 -20.39 -19.02
N THR A 85 5.17 -19.17 -19.18
CA THR A 85 4.81 -18.06 -18.27
C THR A 85 3.31 -17.77 -18.30
N THR A 86 2.63 -17.96 -19.44
CA THR A 86 1.19 -17.76 -19.59
C THR A 86 0.38 -18.81 -18.84
N GLU A 87 0.78 -20.09 -18.87
CA GLU A 87 0.11 -21.14 -18.10
C GLU A 87 0.25 -20.88 -16.60
N THR A 88 1.45 -20.54 -16.14
CA THR A 88 1.68 -20.14 -14.74
C THR A 88 0.83 -18.93 -14.34
N LEU A 89 0.73 -17.91 -15.20
CA LEU A 89 -0.13 -16.75 -14.96
C LEU A 89 -1.58 -17.18 -14.73
N ARG A 90 -2.11 -18.00 -15.64
CA ARG A 90 -3.49 -18.50 -15.60
C ARG A 90 -3.74 -19.25 -14.28
N ASP A 91 -2.85 -20.15 -13.91
CA ASP A 91 -2.99 -20.98 -12.70
C ASP A 91 -2.96 -20.14 -11.42
N VAL A 92 -2.00 -19.23 -11.32
CA VAL A 92 -1.88 -18.33 -10.16
C VAL A 92 -3.07 -17.38 -10.09
N GLN A 93 -3.52 -16.84 -11.23
CA GLN A 93 -4.68 -15.95 -11.28
C GLN A 93 -5.94 -16.66 -10.80
N ASN A 94 -6.21 -17.87 -11.28
CA ASN A 94 -7.38 -18.66 -10.87
C ASN A 94 -7.38 -18.99 -9.37
N ARG A 95 -6.20 -19.06 -8.74
CA ARG A 95 -6.07 -19.34 -7.31
C ARG A 95 -6.21 -18.12 -6.42
N TYR A 96 -5.67 -16.97 -6.84
CA TYR A 96 -5.50 -15.80 -5.97
C TYR A 96 -6.32 -14.58 -6.37
N TYR A 97 -6.94 -14.57 -7.55
CA TYR A 97 -7.70 -13.43 -8.05
C TYR A 97 -9.15 -13.82 -8.40
N GLY A 98 -10.10 -12.95 -8.06
CA GLY A 98 -11.52 -13.24 -8.25
C GLY A 98 -12.00 -13.18 -9.71
N LEU A 99 -11.21 -12.61 -10.62
CA LEU A 99 -11.54 -12.52 -12.04
C LEU A 99 -10.77 -13.57 -12.85
N PRO A 100 -11.45 -14.27 -13.78
CA PRO A 100 -10.83 -15.32 -14.57
C PRO A 100 -9.76 -14.75 -15.51
N TYR A 101 -8.80 -15.61 -15.86
CA TYR A 101 -7.84 -15.30 -16.92
C TYR A 101 -8.56 -15.12 -18.27
N VAL A 102 -8.08 -14.17 -19.07
CA VAL A 102 -8.61 -13.90 -20.42
C VAL A 102 -7.72 -14.58 -21.46
N GLU A 103 -8.32 -15.48 -22.23
CA GLU A 103 -7.61 -16.25 -23.25
C GLU A 103 -6.98 -15.38 -24.34
N ASN A 104 -5.90 -15.88 -24.94
CA ASN A 104 -5.10 -15.19 -25.97
C ASN A 104 -4.48 -13.86 -25.48
N THR A 105 -4.16 -13.76 -24.19
CA THR A 105 -3.46 -12.59 -23.62
C THR A 105 -2.11 -12.97 -23.02
N ALA A 106 -1.20 -12.00 -22.94
CA ALA A 106 0.10 -12.18 -22.32
C ALA A 106 0.43 -10.98 -21.41
N TRP A 107 -0.46 -10.71 -20.44
CA TRP A 107 -0.36 -9.55 -19.56
C TRP A 107 0.98 -9.49 -18.81
N GLN A 108 1.52 -10.65 -18.41
CA GLN A 108 2.78 -10.76 -17.69
C GLN A 108 3.96 -10.12 -18.44
N LEU A 109 3.93 -10.08 -19.78
CA LEU A 109 4.98 -9.45 -20.59
C LEU A 109 5.01 -7.92 -20.45
N ARG A 110 3.90 -7.31 -20.00
CA ARG A 110 3.82 -5.87 -19.71
C ARG A 110 4.14 -5.54 -18.26
N PHE A 111 4.26 -6.56 -17.40
CA PHE A 111 4.50 -6.36 -15.99
C PHE A 111 6.00 -6.24 -15.71
N SER A 112 6.56 -5.05 -15.96
CA SER A 112 7.99 -4.76 -15.87
C SER A 112 8.62 -5.02 -14.49
N HIS A 113 7.81 -5.04 -13.43
CA HIS A 113 8.27 -5.32 -12.07
C HIS A 113 8.86 -6.73 -11.94
N LEU A 114 8.42 -7.68 -12.77
CA LEU A 114 8.98 -9.04 -12.78
C LEU A 114 10.47 -9.07 -13.13
N VAL A 115 11.04 -8.02 -13.74
CA VAL A 115 12.46 -8.00 -14.14
C VAL A 115 13.31 -7.20 -13.16
N GLY A 116 13.04 -5.89 -13.00
CA GLY A 116 13.85 -5.03 -12.14
C GLY A 116 13.56 -5.18 -10.64
N TYR A 117 12.37 -5.68 -10.32
CA TYR A 117 11.85 -5.81 -8.96
C TYR A 117 11.54 -7.28 -8.60
N GLY A 118 11.94 -8.22 -9.45
CA GLY A 118 11.60 -9.64 -9.33
C GLY A 118 11.89 -10.23 -7.94
N ALA A 119 11.03 -11.16 -7.54
CA ALA A 119 11.00 -11.82 -6.24
C ALA A 119 10.68 -10.91 -5.03
N LYS A 120 10.31 -9.65 -5.24
CA LYS A 120 10.11 -8.66 -4.16
C LYS A 120 8.77 -7.96 -4.20
N TYR A 121 7.85 -8.30 -5.10
CA TYR A 121 6.58 -7.58 -5.24
C TYR A 121 5.72 -7.56 -3.97
N TYR A 122 5.86 -8.57 -3.10
CA TYR A 122 5.25 -8.62 -1.77
C TYR A 122 5.58 -7.41 -0.87
N ALA A 123 6.66 -6.70 -1.17
CA ALA A 123 7.09 -5.48 -0.48
C ALA A 123 5.99 -4.40 -0.43
N TYR A 124 5.12 -4.32 -1.44
CA TYR A 124 4.00 -3.36 -1.45
C TYR A 124 3.00 -3.67 -0.33
N LEU A 125 2.67 -4.94 -0.12
CA LEU A 125 1.76 -5.36 0.97
C LEU A 125 2.38 -5.08 2.34
N VAL A 126 3.67 -5.42 2.52
CA VAL A 126 4.40 -5.12 3.76
C VAL A 126 4.43 -3.61 4.03
N SER A 127 4.74 -2.83 3.00
CA SER A 127 4.86 -1.37 3.12
C SER A 127 3.52 -0.71 3.42
N LYS A 128 2.42 -1.20 2.83
CA LYS A 128 1.06 -0.76 3.13
C LYS A 128 0.74 -0.94 4.61
N THR A 129 1.00 -2.12 5.19
CA THR A 129 0.76 -2.36 6.61
C THR A 129 1.57 -1.43 7.50
N ILE A 130 2.88 -1.30 7.23
CA ILE A 130 3.76 -0.47 8.06
C ILE A 130 3.35 1.00 7.96
N ALA A 131 3.05 1.50 6.76
CA ALA A 131 2.59 2.87 6.55
C ALA A 131 1.26 3.13 7.29
N SER A 132 0.31 2.20 7.21
CA SER A 132 -0.96 2.24 7.94
C SER A 132 -0.75 2.37 9.45
N TRP A 133 0.12 1.54 10.03
CA TRP A 133 0.45 1.63 11.46
C TRP A 133 1.11 2.95 11.83
N ILE A 134 2.05 3.46 11.01
CA ILE A 134 2.68 4.76 11.26
C ILE A 134 1.62 5.87 11.22
N TRP A 135 0.74 5.85 10.21
CA TRP A 135 -0.35 6.81 10.08
C TRP A 135 -1.26 6.80 11.33
N GLN A 136 -1.83 5.65 11.67
CA GLN A 136 -2.74 5.50 12.81
C GLN A 136 -2.09 5.92 14.13
N THR A 137 -0.82 5.57 14.33
CA THR A 137 -0.12 5.86 15.60
C THR A 137 0.24 7.34 15.74
N TYR A 138 0.69 7.99 14.66
CA TYR A 138 1.38 9.27 14.76
C TYR A 138 0.69 10.44 14.09
N PHE A 139 -0.17 10.19 13.09
CA PHE A 139 -0.67 11.23 12.18
C PHE A 139 -2.18 11.25 12.01
N GLU A 140 -2.90 10.16 12.25
CA GLU A 140 -4.36 10.10 12.09
C GLU A 140 -5.08 11.11 13.00
N ALA A 141 -4.66 11.23 14.26
CA ALA A 141 -5.22 12.23 15.18
C ALA A 141 -4.92 13.67 14.72
N ASN A 142 -3.70 13.93 14.24
CA ASN A 142 -3.29 15.23 13.72
C ASN A 142 -2.18 15.07 12.67
N PRO A 143 -2.46 15.24 11.36
CA PRO A 143 -1.46 15.05 10.32
C PRO A 143 -0.38 16.12 10.36
N PHE A 144 -0.65 17.28 10.96
CA PHE A 144 0.31 18.38 11.07
C PHE A 144 1.15 18.32 12.36
N ASN A 145 1.17 17.18 13.06
CA ASN A 145 1.94 17.03 14.29
C ASN A 145 3.45 17.10 14.00
N ARG A 146 4.06 18.26 14.32
CA ARG A 146 5.48 18.52 14.12
C ARG A 146 6.38 17.57 14.91
N GLN A 147 6.02 17.22 16.15
CA GLN A 147 6.82 16.33 16.98
C GLN A 147 6.88 14.93 16.38
N ALA A 148 5.73 14.42 15.92
CA ALA A 148 5.65 13.14 15.20
C ALA A 148 6.47 13.16 13.90
N GLY A 149 6.38 14.26 13.13
CA GLY A 149 7.17 14.44 11.90
C GLY A 149 8.68 14.43 12.13
N GLU A 150 9.18 15.16 13.15
CA GLU A 150 10.61 15.14 13.48
C GLU A 150 11.07 13.77 13.99
N LYS A 151 10.24 13.08 14.78
CA LYS A 151 10.52 11.71 15.22
C LYS A 151 10.63 10.76 14.01
N TYR A 152 9.68 10.82 13.09
CA TYR A 152 9.71 10.03 11.85
C TYR A 152 10.94 10.35 11.00
N ARG A 153 11.28 11.63 10.84
CA ARG A 153 12.49 12.05 10.11
C ARG A 153 13.76 11.49 10.74
N ALA A 154 13.89 11.59 12.06
CA ALA A 154 15.09 11.18 12.78
C ALA A 154 15.25 9.66 12.91
N GLU A 155 14.18 8.94 13.22
CA GLU A 155 14.22 7.51 13.55
C GLU A 155 13.94 6.59 12.37
N ILE A 156 13.34 7.08 11.28
CA ILE A 156 13.05 6.30 10.08
C ILE A 156 13.89 6.82 8.90
N LEU A 157 13.71 8.08 8.49
CA LEU A 157 14.27 8.57 7.22
C LEU A 157 15.78 8.82 7.27
N ALA A 158 16.31 9.37 8.37
CA ALA A 158 17.70 9.81 8.47
C ALA A 158 18.73 8.68 8.32
N HIS A 159 18.33 7.43 8.52
CA HIS A 159 19.22 6.28 8.47
C HIS A 159 19.48 5.78 7.05
N GLY A 160 18.63 6.10 6.07
CA GLY A 160 18.69 5.48 4.74
C GLY A 160 18.76 3.95 4.84
N GLY A 161 19.77 3.35 4.22
CA GLY A 161 20.04 1.90 4.34
C GLY A 161 21.05 1.49 5.41
N ALA A 162 21.43 2.38 6.34
CA ALA A 162 22.50 2.10 7.31
C ALA A 162 22.07 1.18 8.46
N VAL A 163 20.77 1.06 8.73
CA VAL A 163 20.22 0.25 9.83
C VAL A 163 19.22 -0.75 9.24
N PRO A 164 19.21 -2.01 9.71
CA PRO A 164 18.24 -3.00 9.23
C PRO A 164 16.79 -2.51 9.42
N SER A 165 16.02 -2.50 8.32
CA SER A 165 14.66 -1.94 8.28
C SER A 165 13.71 -2.57 9.30
N ARG A 166 13.77 -3.89 9.50
CA ARG A 166 12.98 -4.59 10.53
C ARG A 166 13.23 -4.00 11.93
N LYS A 167 14.49 -3.70 12.27
CA LYS A 167 14.86 -3.11 13.56
C LYS A 167 14.37 -1.67 13.68
N LEU A 168 14.52 -0.87 12.62
CA LEU A 168 14.00 0.50 12.58
C LEU A 168 12.49 0.53 12.84
N VAL A 169 11.73 -0.28 12.10
CA VAL A 169 10.26 -0.31 12.22
C VAL A 169 9.83 -0.85 13.58
N ALA A 170 10.44 -1.95 14.06
CA ALA A 170 10.10 -2.51 15.35
C ALA A 170 10.35 -1.52 16.50
N ASN A 171 11.47 -0.78 16.45
CA ASN A 171 11.78 0.24 17.45
C ASN A 171 10.86 1.47 17.33
N PHE A 172 10.53 1.90 16.12
CA PHE A 172 9.69 3.09 15.91
C PHE A 172 8.22 2.84 16.30
N LEU A 173 7.68 1.67 15.98
CA LEU A 173 6.30 1.29 16.27
C LEU A 173 6.13 0.49 17.57
N GLN A 174 7.22 0.09 18.21
CA GLN A 174 7.22 -0.77 19.40
C GLN A 174 6.39 -2.06 19.19
N ARG A 175 6.52 -2.64 17.99
CA ARG A 175 5.71 -3.78 17.54
C ARG A 175 6.56 -4.80 16.79
N GLU A 176 6.26 -6.07 16.99
CA GLU A 176 6.89 -7.16 16.25
C GLU A 176 6.34 -7.28 14.83
N LEU A 177 7.22 -7.57 13.87
CA LEU A 177 6.86 -7.84 12.48
C LEU A 177 6.91 -9.35 12.21
N THR A 178 5.74 -9.98 12.15
CA THR A 178 5.59 -11.36 11.64
C THR A 178 4.65 -11.37 10.45
N PRO A 179 4.79 -12.33 9.50
CA PRO A 179 3.87 -12.42 8.36
C PRO A 179 2.40 -12.49 8.78
N ARG A 180 2.09 -13.17 9.88
CA ARG A 180 0.73 -13.27 10.41
C ARG A 180 0.19 -11.92 10.87
N ILE A 181 0.97 -11.18 11.67
CA ILE A 181 0.56 -9.85 12.15
C ILE A 181 0.37 -8.87 10.99
N LEU A 182 1.23 -8.94 9.97
CA LEU A 182 1.11 -8.10 8.78
C LEU A 182 -0.17 -8.41 8.00
N ALA A 183 -0.45 -9.70 7.76
CA ALA A 183 -1.65 -10.14 7.07
C ALA A 183 -2.95 -9.78 7.83
N ASP A 184 -2.97 -10.03 9.14
CA ASP A 184 -4.12 -9.68 10.00
C ASP A 184 -4.39 -8.17 9.98
N SER A 185 -3.35 -7.33 9.88
CA SER A 185 -3.51 -5.88 9.79
C SER A 185 -4.07 -5.40 8.45
N LEU A 186 -3.71 -6.06 7.33
CA LEU A 186 -4.32 -5.75 6.03
C LEU A 186 -5.81 -6.08 6.02
N ILE A 187 -6.20 -7.21 6.63
CA ILE A 187 -7.61 -7.60 6.79
C ILE A 187 -8.34 -6.55 7.64
N HIS A 188 -7.76 -6.16 8.77
CA HIS A 188 -8.35 -5.16 9.65
C HIS A 188 -8.58 -3.81 8.94
N GLU A 189 -7.62 -3.36 8.13
CA GLU A 189 -7.75 -2.12 7.35
C GLU A 189 -8.91 -2.20 6.35
N ILE A 190 -9.09 -3.35 5.68
CA ILE A 190 -10.23 -3.59 4.78
C ILE A 190 -11.56 -3.51 5.55
N ASP A 191 -11.65 -4.14 6.72
CA ASP A 191 -12.88 -4.13 7.54
C ASP A 191 -13.22 -2.72 8.05
N MET A 192 -12.21 -1.94 8.41
CA MET A 192 -12.37 -0.53 8.79
C MET A 192 -12.89 0.31 7.62
N ASP A 193 -12.33 0.12 6.43
CA ASP A 193 -12.74 0.84 5.23
C ASP A 193 -14.17 0.51 4.82
N GLU A 194 -14.58 -0.76 4.92
CA GLU A 194 -15.96 -1.18 4.68
C GLU A 194 -16.93 -0.51 5.68
N SER A 195 -16.53 -0.42 6.95
CA SER A 195 -17.33 0.24 8.00
C SER A 195 -17.52 1.74 7.71
N LYS A 196 -16.45 2.44 7.33
CA LYS A 196 -16.50 3.86 6.93
C LYS A 196 -17.43 4.08 5.74
N ILE A 197 -17.39 3.20 4.73
CA ILE A 197 -18.29 3.30 3.57
C ILE A 197 -19.74 3.13 4.00
N LYS A 198 -20.05 2.15 4.85
CA LYS A 198 -21.42 1.93 5.35
C LYS A 198 -21.94 3.16 6.07
N GLU A 199 -21.14 3.79 6.93
CA GLU A 199 -21.51 5.04 7.61
C GLU A 199 -21.78 6.19 6.62
N LEU A 200 -20.94 6.32 5.58
CA LEU A 200 -21.10 7.34 4.53
C LEU A 200 -22.34 7.12 3.65
N ILE A 201 -22.73 5.86 3.41
CA ILE A 201 -23.96 5.51 2.68
C ILE A 201 -25.19 5.75 3.56
N ILE A 202 -25.16 5.35 4.83
CA ILE A 202 -26.28 5.52 5.78
C ILE A 202 -26.55 6.99 6.06
N SER A 203 -25.52 7.81 6.26
CA SER A 203 -25.66 9.26 6.51
C SER A 203 -26.22 10.07 5.33
N ARG A 204 -26.42 9.44 4.16
CA ARG A 204 -26.99 10.05 2.96
C ARG A 204 -28.46 9.67 2.71
N ASN A 205 -29.02 8.74 3.47
CA ASN A 205 -30.43 8.34 3.42
C ASN A 205 -31.20 8.94 4.59
#